data_AF-A0A1G2Z3U3-F1
#
_entry.id   AF-A0A1G2Z3U3-F1
#
_cell.length_a   1.000
_cell.length_b   1.000
_cell.length_c   1.000
_cell.angle_alpha   90.00
_cell.angle_beta   90.00
_cell.angle_gamma   90.00
#
_symmetry.space_group_name_H-M   'P 1'
#
loop_
_entity.id
_entity.type
_entity.pdbx_description
1 polymer ?
#
loop_
_entity_poly.entity_id
_entity_poly.type
_entity_poly.pdbx_seq_one_letter_code
_entity_poly.pdbx_strand_id
1 'polypeptide(L)'
;MGVKHRWFWIAIATVLLVVSGCRPKEDKATQPQQTAGPGPAEIAAARDALTGGMQQISFDKLAQTHIGKRCVVMARSMQVDPSAPPLGMVRVMGGTTIYSGAVHEISPGSLKIRATHPGSGNLKIIEIQRGDIQSIHVAG
;
A
#
# COMPACT_ATOMS: atom_id res chain seq x y z
N MET A 1 33.94 29.69 -33.82
CA MET A 1 32.80 30.62 -33.73
C MET A 1 31.61 29.98 -34.43
N GLY A 2 30.59 29.58 -33.67
CA GLY A 2 29.43 28.83 -34.18
C GLY A 2 28.24 29.06 -33.27
N VAL A 3 27.84 30.33 -33.14
CA VAL A 3 26.63 30.75 -32.44
C VAL A 3 25.52 30.79 -33.49
N LYS A 4 24.29 30.45 -33.09
CA LYS A 4 22.97 30.70 -33.76
C LYS A 4 22.28 29.47 -34.36
N HIS A 5 21.71 28.60 -33.52
CA HIS A 5 20.55 27.76 -33.89
C HIS A 5 19.71 27.34 -32.67
N ARG A 6 19.56 28.24 -31.69
CA ARG A 6 18.48 28.18 -30.68
C ARG A 6 17.56 29.34 -30.99
N TRP A 7 16.24 29.09 -31.04
CA TRP A 7 15.15 29.99 -31.49
C TRP A 7 14.81 29.94 -32.99
N PHE A 8 14.00 28.97 -33.46
CA PHE A 8 13.19 29.19 -34.68
C PHE A 8 12.02 28.21 -34.92
N TRP A 9 11.45 27.54 -33.90
CA TRP A 9 10.29 26.65 -34.12
C TRP A 9 9.19 26.79 -33.06
N ILE A 10 9.01 28.01 -32.54
CA ILE A 10 7.74 28.41 -31.92
C ILE A 10 7.04 29.32 -32.93
N ALA A 11 5.76 29.01 -33.16
CA ALA A 11 4.82 29.70 -34.05
C ALA A 11 4.83 29.23 -35.51
N ILE A 12 3.93 28.30 -35.84
CA ILE A 12 3.16 28.33 -37.09
C ILE A 12 1.78 27.69 -36.82
N ALA A 13 0.76 28.50 -37.06
CA ALA A 13 -0.59 28.14 -37.51
C ALA A 13 -1.55 27.43 -36.55
N THR A 14 -1.99 28.20 -35.56
CA THR A 14 -3.41 28.30 -35.18
C THR A 14 -4.28 28.57 -36.42
N VAL A 15 -5.52 28.05 -36.42
CA VAL A 15 -6.67 28.43 -37.28
C VAL A 15 -6.83 27.69 -38.62
N LEU A 16 -7.52 26.55 -38.59
CA LEU A 16 -8.57 26.24 -39.57
C LEU A 16 -9.81 25.69 -38.84
N LEU A 17 -10.76 26.59 -38.64
CA LEU A 17 -12.10 26.39 -38.11
C LEU A 17 -13.02 25.72 -39.17
N VAL A 18 -13.64 24.61 -38.76
CA VAL A 18 -15.07 24.23 -38.90
C VAL A 18 -15.71 24.01 -40.31
N VAL A 19 -16.38 22.85 -40.40
CA VAL A 19 -17.71 22.54 -40.99
C VAL A 19 -17.68 21.52 -42.14
N SER A 20 -17.97 20.26 -41.80
CA SER A 20 -18.83 19.29 -42.51
C SER A 20 -18.88 18.05 -41.59
N GLY A 21 -19.96 17.57 -40.97
CA GLY A 21 -21.39 17.68 -41.18
C GLY A 21 -21.99 16.28 -40.92
N CYS A 22 -22.71 16.13 -39.81
CA CYS A 22 -23.75 15.11 -39.49
C CYS A 22 -23.41 13.62 -39.27
N ARG A 23 -23.33 13.18 -38.00
CA ARG A 23 -24.42 12.55 -37.21
C ARG A 23 -23.93 12.16 -35.81
N PRO A 24 -24.80 12.19 -34.77
CA PRO A 24 -24.42 11.95 -33.40
C PRO A 24 -24.32 10.45 -33.14
N LYS A 25 -23.24 10.02 -32.48
CA LYS A 25 -23.17 8.72 -31.83
C LYS A 25 -22.56 8.95 -30.46
N GLU A 26 -23.45 8.96 -29.48
CA GLU A 26 -23.29 8.79 -28.03
C GLU A 26 -21.91 9.10 -27.43
N ASP A 27 -21.90 10.15 -26.61
CA ASP A 27 -21.08 10.33 -25.41
C ASP A 27 -19.91 9.36 -25.23
N LYS A 28 -18.75 9.73 -25.77
CA LYS A 28 -17.49 9.51 -25.05
C LYS A 28 -17.29 10.66 -24.06
N ALA A 29 -18.19 10.75 -23.09
CA ALA A 29 -17.89 11.42 -21.84
C ALA A 29 -16.80 10.58 -21.17
N THR A 30 -15.60 11.14 -21.19
CA THR A 30 -14.54 10.99 -20.19
C THR A 30 -14.74 9.80 -19.27
N GLN A 31 -14.15 8.67 -19.65
CA GLN A 31 -13.94 7.56 -18.73
C GLN A 31 -13.27 8.17 -17.48
N PRO A 32 -13.87 8.07 -16.28
CA PRO A 32 -13.17 8.41 -15.06
C PRO A 32 -11.89 7.62 -15.12
N GLN A 33 -10.75 8.29 -15.02
CA GLN A 33 -9.47 7.66 -14.78
C GLN A 33 -9.66 6.92 -13.45
N GLN A 34 -10.12 5.68 -13.51
CA GLN A 34 -10.15 4.77 -12.37
C GLN A 34 -8.68 4.65 -12.00
N THR A 35 -8.28 5.42 -11.00
CA THR A 35 -7.02 5.24 -10.32
C THR A 35 -7.02 3.78 -9.91
N ALA A 36 -6.31 2.95 -10.67
CA ALA A 36 -6.17 1.54 -10.36
C ALA A 36 -5.71 1.49 -8.90
N GLY A 37 -6.38 0.65 -8.09
CA GLY A 37 -5.94 0.42 -6.71
C GLY A 37 -4.46 0.05 -6.68
N PRO A 38 -3.79 0.23 -5.53
CA PRO A 38 -2.33 0.21 -5.50
C PRO A 38 -1.76 -1.04 -6.16
N GLY A 39 -0.85 -0.81 -7.11
CA GLY A 39 -0.27 -1.87 -7.92
C GLY A 39 0.70 -2.76 -7.13
N PRO A 40 1.10 -3.92 -7.66
CA PRO A 40 2.07 -4.81 -7.00
C PRO A 40 3.38 -4.11 -6.63
N ALA A 41 3.86 -3.18 -7.47
CA ALA A 41 5.07 -2.40 -7.22
C ALA A 41 4.92 -1.46 -6.01
N GLU A 42 3.75 -0.85 -5.83
CA GLU A 42 3.49 0.05 -4.69
C GLU A 42 3.36 -0.73 -3.39
N ILE A 43 2.75 -1.92 -3.43
CA ILE A 43 2.69 -2.84 -2.28
C ILE A 43 4.11 -3.28 -1.89
N ALA A 44 4.95 -3.63 -2.86
CA ALA A 44 6.35 -3.98 -2.62
C ALA A 44 7.14 -2.82 -2.01
N ALA A 45 7.00 -1.60 -2.56
CA ALA A 45 7.65 -0.41 -2.02
C ALA A 45 7.20 -0.09 -0.59
N ALA A 46 5.90 -0.23 -0.30
CA ALA A 46 5.36 -0.06 1.04
C ALA A 46 5.91 -1.08 2.03
N ARG A 47 6.02 -2.35 1.62
CA ARG A 47 6.65 -3.40 2.43
C ARG A 47 8.10 -3.05 2.71
N ASP A 48 8.88 -2.77 1.68
CA ASP A 48 10.33 -2.55 1.80
C ASP A 48 10.65 -1.33 2.68
N ALA A 49 9.84 -0.27 2.61
CA ALA A 49 9.96 0.88 3.50
C ALA A 49 9.70 0.54 4.98
N LEU A 50 8.88 -0.47 5.27
CA LEU A 50 8.51 -0.87 6.64
C LEU A 50 9.41 -1.97 7.19
N THR A 51 10.00 -2.80 6.32
CA THR A 51 10.76 -4.01 6.69
C THR A 51 12.27 -3.84 6.59
N GLY A 52 12.77 -2.63 6.27
CA GLY A 52 14.21 -2.34 6.24
C GLY A 52 14.92 -2.79 7.53
N GLY A 53 15.92 -3.67 7.38
CA GLY A 53 16.67 -4.24 8.51
C GLY A 53 15.95 -5.34 9.30
N MET A 54 14.77 -5.79 8.87
CA MET A 54 14.05 -6.93 9.46
C MET A 54 14.32 -8.22 8.69
N GLN A 55 14.22 -9.34 9.39
CA GLN A 55 14.32 -10.67 8.78
C GLN A 55 12.93 -11.19 8.45
N GLN A 56 12.74 -11.65 7.22
CA GLN A 56 11.55 -12.42 6.86
C GLN A 56 11.63 -13.81 7.49
N ILE A 57 10.59 -14.22 8.21
CA ILE A 57 10.49 -15.54 8.82
C ILE A 57 9.16 -16.19 8.43
N SER A 58 9.13 -17.53 8.37
CA SER A 58 7.87 -18.25 8.21
C SER A 58 7.11 -18.30 9.55
N PHE A 59 5.79 -18.50 9.48
CA PHE A 59 4.97 -18.63 10.68
C PHE A 59 5.47 -19.76 11.60
N ASP A 60 5.90 -20.89 11.04
CA ASP A 60 6.42 -22.04 11.80
C ASP A 60 7.78 -21.77 12.48
N LYS A 61 8.46 -20.68 12.13
CA LYS A 61 9.72 -20.24 12.76
C LYS A 61 9.51 -19.11 13.76
N LEU A 62 8.29 -18.60 13.92
CA LEU A 62 7.95 -17.74 15.06
C LEU A 62 8.13 -18.52 16.35
N ALA A 63 8.67 -17.83 17.35
CA ALA A 63 9.10 -18.41 18.61
C ALA A 63 8.87 -17.40 19.72
N GLN A 64 8.80 -17.89 20.95
CA GLN A 64 8.59 -17.04 22.15
C GLN A 64 9.66 -15.93 22.28
N THR A 65 10.87 -16.16 21.78
CA THR A 65 11.95 -15.16 21.73
C THR A 65 11.65 -13.93 20.84
N HIS A 66 10.63 -14.02 19.98
CA HIS A 66 10.17 -12.90 19.16
C HIS A 66 9.13 -12.02 19.86
N ILE A 67 8.54 -12.46 20.98
CA ILE A 67 7.57 -11.64 21.73
C ILE A 67 8.21 -10.33 22.16
N GLY A 68 7.50 -9.23 21.93
CA GLY A 68 7.97 -7.88 22.17
C GLY A 68 8.82 -7.28 21.06
N LYS A 69 9.34 -8.09 20.12
CA LYS A 69 10.09 -7.57 18.97
C LYS A 69 9.16 -6.87 17.99
N ARG A 70 9.68 -5.81 17.36
CA ARG A 70 8.99 -5.13 16.25
C ARG A 70 8.81 -6.11 15.08
N CYS A 71 7.63 -6.08 14.47
CA CYS A 71 7.28 -6.90 13.34
C CYS A 71 6.42 -6.15 12.33
N VAL A 72 6.44 -6.65 11.09
CA VAL A 72 5.54 -6.27 10.01
C VAL A 72 4.93 -7.55 9.46
N VAL A 73 3.61 -7.58 9.34
CA VAL A 73 2.85 -8.74 8.85
C VAL A 73 2.04 -8.30 7.65
N MET A 74 2.21 -8.97 6.52
CA MET A 74 1.33 -8.80 5.37
C MET A 74 0.29 -9.91 5.40
N ALA A 75 -0.99 -9.53 5.36
CA ALA A 75 -2.08 -10.48 5.28
C ALA A 75 -2.99 -10.17 4.10
N ARG A 76 -3.71 -11.18 3.62
CA ARG A 76 -4.80 -11.00 2.67
C ARG A 76 -5.85 -10.10 3.32
N SER A 77 -6.19 -9.01 2.64
CA SER A 77 -7.27 -8.13 3.10
C SER A 77 -8.60 -8.84 2.85
N MET A 78 -9.18 -9.41 3.90
CA MET A 78 -10.62 -9.61 3.92
C MET A 78 -11.25 -8.27 4.29
N GLN A 79 -12.39 -7.92 3.71
CA GLN A 79 -13.04 -6.63 3.94
C GLN A 79 -13.32 -6.48 5.46
N VAL A 80 -12.70 -5.49 6.13
CA VAL A 80 -12.73 -5.38 7.59
C VAL A 80 -13.18 -3.99 8.02
N ASP A 81 -14.17 -4.01 8.93
CA ASP A 81 -14.55 -3.07 9.99
C ASP A 81 -14.19 -1.57 9.81
N PRO A 82 -15.18 -0.65 9.81
CA PRO A 82 -15.00 0.80 9.60
C PRO A 82 -14.23 1.50 10.74
N SER A 83 -13.90 0.81 11.83
CA SER A 83 -13.11 1.35 12.93
C SER A 83 -11.67 1.62 12.47
N ALA A 84 -11.43 2.85 12.00
CA ALA A 84 -10.16 3.29 11.46
C ALA A 84 -8.98 2.80 12.34
N PRO A 85 -8.08 1.98 11.81
CA PRO A 85 -6.97 1.49 12.60
C PRO A 85 -6.02 2.64 12.97
N PRO A 86 -5.24 2.48 14.05
CA PRO A 86 -4.29 3.51 14.45
C PRO A 86 -3.33 3.85 13.29
N LEU A 87 -3.03 5.14 13.12
CA LEU A 87 -2.09 5.60 12.10
C LEU A 87 -0.75 4.87 12.26
N GLY A 88 -0.26 4.27 11.17
CA GLY A 88 0.99 3.51 11.16
C GLY A 88 0.90 2.06 11.65
N MET A 89 -0.20 1.63 12.29
CA MET A 89 -0.39 0.23 12.68
C MET A 89 -0.91 -0.63 11.54
N VAL A 90 -1.83 -0.11 10.72
CA VAL A 90 -2.46 -0.87 9.65
C VAL A 90 -2.53 -0.01 8.39
N ARG A 91 -2.10 -0.59 7.27
CA ARG A 91 -2.22 0.02 5.95
C ARG A 91 -2.89 -0.96 5.00
N VAL A 92 -4.10 -0.64 4.56
CA VAL A 92 -4.84 -1.42 3.56
C VAL A 92 -4.42 -0.95 2.16
N MET A 93 -3.97 -1.88 1.32
CA MET A 93 -3.49 -1.64 -0.04
C MET A 93 -4.12 -2.66 -1.00
N GLY A 94 -5.30 -2.34 -1.52
CA GLY A 94 -6.06 -3.24 -2.38
C GLY A 94 -6.41 -4.54 -1.64
N GLY A 95 -5.96 -5.69 -2.16
CA GLY A 95 -6.19 -7.00 -1.55
C GLY A 95 -5.21 -7.39 -0.43
N THR A 96 -4.35 -6.48 0.02
CA THR A 96 -3.33 -6.73 1.06
C THR A 96 -3.46 -5.75 2.20
N THR A 97 -3.37 -6.23 3.44
CA THR A 97 -3.27 -5.41 4.63
C THR A 97 -1.89 -5.59 5.25
N ILE A 98 -1.19 -4.48 5.44
CA ILE A 98 0.12 -4.44 6.10
C ILE A 98 -0.09 -4.00 7.54
N TYR A 99 0.24 -4.86 8.48
CA TYR A 99 0.21 -4.57 9.91
C TYR A 99 1.62 -4.31 10.41
N SER A 100 1.79 -3.31 11.28
CA SER A 100 3.07 -2.97 11.93
C SER A 100 2.86 -2.83 13.44
N GLY A 101 3.74 -3.43 14.23
CA GLY A 101 3.64 -3.41 15.69
C GLY A 101 4.72 -4.24 16.36
N ALA A 102 4.46 -4.71 17.58
CA ALA A 102 5.27 -5.69 18.27
C ALA A 102 4.52 -7.03 18.36
N VAL A 103 5.25 -8.15 18.27
CA VAL A 103 4.68 -9.48 18.52
C VAL A 103 4.15 -9.52 19.95
N HIS A 104 2.90 -9.88 20.12
CA HIS A 104 2.25 -9.94 21.43
C HIS A 104 2.08 -11.39 21.90
N GLU A 105 1.53 -12.25 21.04
CA GLU A 105 1.25 -13.64 21.34
C GLU A 105 1.33 -14.47 20.05
N ILE A 106 1.86 -15.69 20.15
CA ILE A 106 1.95 -16.64 19.04
C ILE A 106 1.10 -17.85 19.42
N SER A 107 0.07 -18.11 18.64
CA SER A 107 -0.81 -19.27 18.76
C SER A 107 -0.68 -20.15 17.51
N PRO A 108 -1.00 -21.46 17.56
CA PRO A 108 -0.86 -22.35 16.40
C PRO A 108 -1.63 -21.90 15.16
N GLY A 109 -2.78 -21.23 15.36
CA GLY A 109 -3.67 -20.75 14.30
C GLY A 109 -3.60 -19.24 14.03
N SER A 110 -2.92 -18.45 14.87
CA SER A 110 -2.95 -16.99 14.75
C SER A 110 -1.74 -16.30 15.38
N LEU A 111 -1.47 -15.09 14.91
CA LEU A 111 -0.47 -14.18 15.45
C LEU A 111 -1.16 -12.94 15.99
N LYS A 112 -0.96 -12.61 17.26
CA LYS A 112 -1.40 -11.34 17.83
C LYS A 112 -0.26 -10.35 17.83
N ILE A 113 -0.53 -9.17 17.32
CA ILE A 113 0.37 -8.02 17.35
C ILE A 113 -0.22 -6.91 18.20
N ARG A 114 0.63 -6.10 18.80
CA ARG A 114 0.21 -4.91 19.55
C ARG A 114 0.89 -3.66 19.01
N ALA A 115 0.16 -2.55 18.99
CA ALA A 115 0.74 -1.23 18.77
C ALA A 115 0.02 -0.19 19.62
N THR A 116 0.73 0.88 19.95
CA THR A 116 0.17 2.03 20.66
C THR A 116 -0.59 2.90 19.67
N HIS A 117 -1.82 3.29 20.03
CA HIS A 117 -2.59 4.21 19.22
C HIS A 117 -1.97 5.62 19.28
N PRO A 118 -1.69 6.27 18.14
CA PRO A 118 -1.18 7.63 18.15
C PRO A 118 -2.26 8.57 18.72
N GLY A 119 -1.88 9.37 19.71
CA GLY A 119 -2.76 10.36 20.35
C GLY A 119 -3.43 9.91 21.66
N SER A 120 -3.72 8.62 21.87
CA SER A 120 -4.35 8.15 23.12
C SER A 120 -3.45 7.34 24.04
N GLY A 121 -2.31 6.82 23.55
CA GLY A 121 -1.43 5.96 24.34
C GLY A 121 -2.01 4.57 24.64
N ASN A 122 -3.27 4.32 24.25
CA ASN A 122 -3.93 3.04 24.43
C ASN A 122 -3.32 1.98 23.51
N LEU A 123 -3.12 0.79 24.06
CA LEU A 123 -2.65 -0.36 23.29
C LEU A 123 -3.82 -0.98 22.52
N LYS A 124 -3.62 -1.20 21.22
CA LYS A 124 -4.51 -2.02 20.40
C LYS A 124 -3.81 -3.34 20.11
N ILE A 125 -4.52 -4.45 20.33
CA ILE A 125 -4.09 -5.79 19.95
C ILE A 125 -4.91 -6.20 18.72
N ILE A 126 -4.23 -6.72 17.69
CA ILE A 126 -4.85 -7.25 16.49
C ILE A 126 -4.44 -8.70 16.35
N GLU A 127 -5.42 -9.58 16.15
CA GLU A 127 -5.20 -10.98 15.83
C GLU A 127 -5.26 -11.18 14.31
N ILE A 128 -4.27 -11.88 13.77
CA ILE A 128 -4.15 -12.18 12.34
C ILE A 128 -4.15 -13.70 12.20
N GLN A 129 -5.10 -14.25 11.44
CA GLN A 129 -5.21 -15.69 11.24
C GLN A 129 -4.08 -16.20 10.35
N ARG A 130 -3.53 -17.37 10.69
CA ARG A 130 -2.41 -18.00 9.96
C ARG A 130 -2.71 -18.17 8.47
N GLY A 131 -3.94 -18.51 8.12
CA GLY A 131 -4.37 -18.70 6.73
C GLY A 131 -4.37 -17.43 5.89
N ASP A 132 -4.43 -16.26 6.53
CA ASP A 132 -4.42 -14.96 5.85
C ASP A 132 -3.00 -14.39 5.72
N ILE A 133 -2.04 -14.87 6.51
CA ILE A 133 -0.67 -14.36 6.53
C ILE A 133 0.06 -14.73 5.24
N GLN A 134 0.52 -13.71 4.52
CA GLN A 134 1.34 -13.84 3.33
C GLN A 134 2.84 -13.76 3.66
N SER A 135 3.22 -12.89 4.58
CA SER A 135 4.60 -12.78 5.07
C SER A 135 4.68 -12.19 6.46
N ILE A 136 5.76 -12.52 7.18
CA ILE A 136 6.11 -11.99 8.49
C ILE A 136 7.56 -11.53 8.43
N HIS A 137 7.80 -10.31 8.88
CA HIS A 137 9.13 -9.74 9.07
C HIS A 137 9.29 -9.36 10.53
N VAL A 138 10.39 -9.77 11.18
CA VAL A 138 10.67 -9.47 12.58
C VAL A 138 12.04 -8.83 12.70
N ALA A 139 12.16 -7.86 13.61
CA ALA A 139 13.45 -7.28 13.96
C ALA A 139 14.41 -8.35 14.50
N GLY A 140 15.69 -8.27 14.10
CA GLY A 140 16.78 -9.12 14.59
C GLY A 140 16.94 -9.06 16.11
#